data_AF-A0A2V6FLV4-F1
#
_entry.id   AF-A0A2V6FLV4-F1
#
_cell.length_a   1.000
_cell.length_b   1.000
_cell.length_c   1.000
_cell.angle_alpha   90.00
_cell.angle_beta   90.00
_cell.angle_gamma   90.00
#
_symmetry.space_group_name_H-M   'P 1'
#
loop_
_entity.id
_entity.type
_entity.pdbx_description
1 polymer ?
#
loop_
_entity_poly.entity_id
_entity_poly.type
_entity_poly.pdbx_seq_one_letter_code
_entity_poly.pdbx_strand_id
1 'polypeptide(L)' 'MGKALIIAEKPSVASDIAKAIGGFKKQDDYYESDRYVLSSAVGHLLELAVPEEHEVKRGKW' A
#
# COMPACT_ATOMS: atom_id res chain seq x y z
N MET A 1 -7.82 17.40 15.19
CA MET A 1 -8.60 16.34 14.52
C MET A 1 -7.66 15.67 13.52
N GLY A 2 -7.54 14.34 13.54
CA GLY A 2 -6.58 13.62 12.70
C GLY A 2 -7.04 13.48 11.23
N LYS A 3 -6.10 13.20 10.33
CA LYS A 3 -6.38 12.81 8.94
C LYS A 3 -6.63 11.29 8.87
N ALA A 4 -7.49 10.85 7.95
CA ALA A 4 -7.69 9.44 7.68
C ALA A 4 -6.67 8.93 6.65
N LEU A 5 -6.12 7.73 6.86
CA LEU A 5 -5.19 7.08 5.93
C LEU A 5 -5.94 6.18 4.96
N ILE A 6 -5.66 6.32 3.67
CA ILE A 6 -6.14 5.45 2.59
C ILE A 6 -4.94 4.70 2.03
N ILE A 7 -5.03 3.37 1.93
CA ILE A 7 -3.99 2.50 1.36
C ILE A 7 -4.56 1.79 0.13
N ALA A 8 -4.04 2.08 -1.05
CA ALA A 8 -4.35 1.38 -2.30
C ALA A 8 -3.40 0.20 -2.54
N GLU A 9 -3.74 -0.72 -3.45
CA GLU A 9 -2.90 -1.89 -3.81
C GLU A 9 -1.71 -1.56 -4.73
N LYS A 10 -1.75 -0.42 -5.42
CA LYS A 10 -0.68 -0.01 -6.35
C LYS A 10 -0.74 1.48 -6.64
N PRO A 11 0.37 2.10 -7.10
CA PRO A 11 0.42 3.55 -7.33
C PRO A 11 -0.61 4.06 -8.34
N SER A 12 -0.94 3.28 -9.37
CA SER A 12 -1.95 3.69 -10.36
C SER A 12 -3.34 3.82 -9.74
N VAL A 13 -3.72 2.89 -8.86
CA VAL A 13 -5.00 2.94 -8.14
C VAL A 13 -5.04 4.13 -7.17
N ALA A 14 -3.94 4.42 -6.45
CA ALA A 14 -3.86 5.62 -5.60
C ALA A 14 -4.04 6.91 -6.42
N SER A 15 -3.44 6.98 -7.62
CA SER A 15 -3.59 8.12 -8.53
C SER A 15 -5.05 8.31 -8.99
N ASP A 16 -5.74 7.23 -9.33
CA ASP A 16 -7.14 7.27 -9.75
C ASP A 16 -8.07 7.71 -8.60
N ILE A 17 -7.83 7.21 -7.38
CA ILE A 17 -8.55 7.64 -6.17
C ILE A 17 -8.30 9.13 -5.89
N ALA A 18 -7.05 9.60 -5.98
CA ALA A 18 -6.69 10.99 -5.75
C ALA A 18 -7.42 11.93 -6.73
N LYS A 19 -7.52 11.53 -8.00
CA LYS A 19 -8.25 12.28 -9.04
C LYS A 19 -9.77 12.27 -8.81
N ALA A 20 -10.33 11.13 -8.40
CA ALA A 20 -11.77 10.98 -8.19
C ALA A 20 -12.28 11.76 -6.97
N ILE A 21 -11.53 11.73 -5.86
CA ILE A 21 -11.90 12.45 -4.63
C ILE A 21 -11.53 13.94 -4.73
N GLY A 22 -10.41 14.26 -5.38
CA GLY A 22 -9.92 15.63 -5.50
C GLY A 22 -9.37 16.22 -4.20
N GLY A 23 -8.79 17.43 -4.30
CA GLY A 23 -8.26 18.16 -3.13
C GLY A 23 -6.94 17.63 -2.57
N PHE A 24 -6.31 16.69 -3.28
CA PHE A 24 -5.00 16.16 -2.91
C PHE A 24 -3.86 16.97 -3.56
N LYS A 25 -2.82 17.24 -2.77
CA LYS A 25 -1.50 17.60 -3.27
C LYS A 25 -0.69 16.32 -3.39
N LYS A 26 -0.10 16.11 -4.57
CA LYS A 26 0.85 15.02 -4.78
C LYS A 26 2.16 15.39 -4.06
N GLN A 27 2.64 14.47 -3.23
CA GLN A 27 4.00 14.48 -2.66
C GLN A 27 4.84 13.46 -3.45
N ASP A 28 5.91 12.93 -2.86
CA ASP A 28 6.74 11.89 -3.50
C ASP A 28 5.92 10.60 -3.73
N ASP A 29 5.77 9.79 -2.68
CA ASP A 29 5.18 8.45 -2.77
C ASP A 29 3.72 8.39 -2.28
N TYR A 30 3.10 9.55 -2.05
CA TYR A 30 1.74 9.65 -1.53
C TYR A 30 1.06 10.97 -1.93
N TYR A 31 -0.21 11.06 -1.58
CA TYR A 31 -1.08 12.20 -1.80
C TYR A 31 -1.63 12.68 -0.45
N GLU A 32 -1.71 13.99 -0.27
CA GLU A 32 -2.20 14.57 0.99
C GLU A 32 -3.24 15.67 0.78
N SER A 33 -4.28 15.67 1.60
CA SER A 33 -5.30 16.73 1.69
C SER A 33 -5.49 17.15 3.14
N ASP A 34 -6.44 18.05 3.41
CA ASP A 34 -6.77 18.47 4.76
C ASP A 34 -7.37 17.33 5.60
N ARG A 35 -8.03 16.35 4.95
CA ARG A 35 -8.75 15.26 5.62
C ARG A 35 -8.10 13.89 5.44
N TYR A 36 -7.25 13.71 4.43
CA TYR A 36 -6.75 12.39 4.04
C TYR A 36 -5.24 12.40 3.77
N VAL A 37 -4.60 11.27 4.09
CA VAL A 37 -3.32 10.85 3.53
C VAL A 37 -3.60 9.60 2.70
N LEU A 38 -3.11 9.54 1.46
CA LEU A 38 -3.38 8.46 0.51
C LEU A 38 -2.07 7.93 -0.08
N SER A 39 -1.77 6.65 0.15
CA SER A 39 -0.60 5.98 -0.40
C SER A 39 -0.98 4.59 -0.94
N SER A 40 0.00 3.79 -1.35
CA SER A 40 -0.21 2.44 -1.86
C SER A 40 0.74 1.41 -1.27
N ALA A 41 0.20 0.26 -0.87
CA ALA A 41 0.92 -0.96 -0.59
C ALA A 41 1.25 -1.60 -1.94
N VAL A 42 2.49 -1.49 -2.44
CA VAL A 42 2.89 -2.02 -3.77
C VAL A 42 2.83 -3.56 -3.75
N GLY A 43 1.66 -4.14 -3.99
CA GLY A 43 1.41 -5.57 -3.79
C GLY A 43 1.41 -5.97 -2.31
N HIS A 44 1.84 -7.21 -2.03
CA HIS A 44 1.99 -7.68 -0.65
C HIS A 44 3.20 -7.03 0.00
N LEU A 45 2.96 -6.29 1.10
CA LEU A 45 4.04 -5.69 1.90
C LEU A 45 4.71 -6.69 2.85
N LEU A 46 4.06 -7.83 3.06
CA LEU A 46 4.47 -8.87 3.97
C LEU A 46 4.30 -10.22 3.30
N GLU A 47 5.18 -11.15 3.67
CA GLU A 47 5.10 -12.55 3.29
C GLU A 47 5.17 -13.42 4.55
N LEU A 48 4.80 -14.68 4.41
CA LEU A 48 4.93 -15.63 5.50
C LEU A 48 6.42 -15.91 5.75
N ALA A 49 6.88 -15.66 6.97
CA ALA A 49 8.18 -16.14 7.41
C ALA A 49 8.05 -17.61 7.82
N VAL A 50 8.80 -18.49 7.15
CA VAL A 50 8.85 -19.91 7.51
C VAL A 50 9.80 -20.07 8.70
N PRO A 51 9.39 -20.73 9.80
CA PRO A 51 10.28 -21.03 10.91
C PRO A 51 11.52 -21.82 10.46
N GLU A 52 12.69 -21.55 11.03
CA GLU A 52 13.95 -22.21 10.65
C GLU A 52 13.88 -23.74 10.77
N GLU A 53 13.10 -24.26 11.73
CA GLU A 53 12.89 -25.70 11.96
C GLU A 53 12.04 -26.39 10.86
N HIS A 54 11.39 -25.61 10.01
CA HIS A 54 10.50 -26.07 8.95
C HIS A 54 11.00 -25.61 7.58
N GLU A 55 12.31 -25.72 7.34
CA GLU A 55 12.86 -25.53 6.00
C GLU A 55 12.18 -26.53 5.05
N VAL A 56 11.27 -26.03 4.20
CA VAL A 56 10.59 -26.84 3.20
C VAL A 56 11.66 -27.25 2.20
N LYS A 57 12.29 -28.42 2.42
CA LYS A 57 13.09 -29.09 1.41
C LYS A 57 12.20 -29.14 0.17
N ARG A 58 12.55 -28.37 -0.87
CA ARG A 58 11.87 -28.35 -2.17
C ARG A 58 11.99 -29.73 -2.79
N GLY A 59 11.16 -30.64 -2.31
CA GLY A 59 10.92 -31.97 -2.83
C GLY A 59 9.92 -31.83 -3.96
N LYS A 60 10.35 -32.27 -5.13
CA LYS A 60 9.60 -32.46 -6.37
C LYS A 60 8.11 -32.69 -6.13
N TRP A 61 7.30 -31.89 -6.82
CA TRP A 61 6.01 -32.38 -7.29
C TRP A 61 6.23 -33.62 -8.16
#